data_AF-A0A916AYV2-F1
#
_entry.id   AF-A0A916AYV2-F1
#
_cell.length_a   1.000
_cell.length_b   1.000
_cell.length_c   1.000
_cell.angle_alpha   90.00
_cell.angle_beta   90.00
_cell.angle_gamma   90.00
#
_symmetry.space_group_name_H-M   'P 1'
#
loop_
_entity.id
_entity.type
_entity.pdbx_description
1 polymer ?
#
loop_
_entity_poly.entity_id
_entity_poly.type
_entity_poly.pdbx_seq_one_letter_code
_entity_poly.pdbx_strand_id
1 'polypeptide(L)' 'MMNYGSDRLRFPAPVPVDSTLHARARVKSVNQTAKGTQLTLEVMIHVVGNERPSVINELVIIYR' A
#
# COMPACT_ATOMS: atom_id res chain seq x y z
N MET A 1 -6.68 -9.05 11.40
CA MET A 1 -6.20 -8.54 10.09
C MET A 1 -4.92 -9.28 9.73
N MET A 2 -4.87 -9.93 8.57
CA MET A 2 -3.71 -10.66 8.05
C MET A 2 -3.18 -9.95 6.81
N ASN A 3 -1.89 -9.63 6.77
CA ASN A 3 -1.23 -9.20 5.54
C ASN A 3 -1.06 -10.43 4.63
N TYR A 4 -1.72 -10.43 3.47
CA TYR A 4 -1.72 -11.53 2.52
C TYR A 4 -0.68 -11.33 1.40
N GLY A 5 0.05 -10.23 1.42
CA GLY A 5 1.09 -9.90 0.44
C GLY A 5 0.69 -8.72 -0.44
N SER A 6 1.36 -8.62 -1.59
CA SER A 6 1.20 -7.50 -2.52
C SER A 6 1.10 -8.01 -3.94
N ASP A 7 0.02 -7.65 -4.64
CA ASP A 7 -0.15 -7.98 -6.06
C ASP A 7 0.85 -7.20 -6.93
N ARG A 8 1.16 -5.98 -6.50
CA ARG A 8 2.16 -5.12 -7.11
C ARG A 8 2.91 -4.33 -6.05
N LEU A 9 4.23 -4.40 -6.08
CA LEU A 9 5.11 -3.58 -5.23
C LEU A 9 6.25 -2.99 -6.08
N ARG A 10 6.49 -1.68 -5.96
CA ARG A 10 7.58 -0.96 -6.64
C ARG A 10 8.18 0.10 -5.73
N PHE A 11 9.45 0.42 -5.98
CA PHE A 11 10.22 1.45 -5.27
C PHE A 11 10.84 2.46 -6.25
N PRO A 12 10.07 3.43 -6.78
CA PRO A 12 10.53 4.29 -7.87
C PRO A 12 11.52 5.39 -7.45
N ALA A 13 11.46 5.84 -6.20
CA ALA A 13 12.30 6.91 -5.68
C ALA A 13 12.90 6.51 -4.32
N PRO A 14 14.15 6.90 -4.01
CA PRO A 14 14.77 6.60 -2.73
C PRO A 14 14.07 7.35 -1.58
N VAL A 15 14.33 6.90 -0.36
CA VAL A 15 13.95 7.61 0.87
C VAL A 15 15.24 7.98 1.60
N PRO A 16 15.71 9.23 1.49
CA PRO A 16 16.84 9.70 2.29
C PRO A 16 16.55 9.53 3.79
N VAL A 17 17.60 9.28 4.57
CA VAL A 17 17.49 9.29 6.04
C VAL A 17 16.91 10.62 6.52
N ASP A 18 16.15 10.59 7.62
CA ASP A 18 15.46 11.74 8.22
C ASP A 18 14.38 12.40 7.35
N SER A 19 13.99 11.79 6.24
CA SER A 19 12.86 12.25 5.42
C SER A 19 11.54 12.16 6.17
N THR A 20 10.69 13.18 6.03
CA THR A 20 9.27 13.09 6.42
C THR A 20 8.48 12.42 5.30
N LEU A 21 7.67 11.42 5.64
CA LEU A 21 6.85 10.67 4.70
C LEU A 21 5.36 11.00 4.87
N HIS A 22 4.62 10.92 3.77
CA HIS A 22 3.17 10.82 3.80
C HIS A 22 2.67 9.64 2.96
N ALA A 23 1.56 9.05 3.38
CA ALA A 23 0.93 7.94 2.68
C ALA A 23 -0.52 8.28 2.37
N ARG A 24 -0.95 7.89 1.18
CA ARG A 24 -2.37 7.83 0.81
C ARG A 24 -2.72 6.41 0.43
N ALA A 25 -3.91 5.99 0.80
CA ALA A 25 -4.45 4.70 0.42
C ALA A 25 -5.88 4.86 -0.09
N ARG A 26 -6.26 4.07 -1.08
CA ARG A 26 -7.65 3.90 -1.49
C ARG A 26 -8.01 2.42 -1.50
N VAL A 27 -9.26 2.13 -1.19
CA VAL A 27 -9.83 0.79 -1.38
C VAL A 27 -9.97 0.54 -2.88
N LYS A 28 -9.24 -0.45 -3.39
CA LYS A 28 -9.29 -0.86 -4.79
C LYS A 28 -10.38 -1.91 -5.00
N SER A 29 -10.54 -2.85 -4.07
CA SER A 29 -11.62 -3.85 -4.08
C SER A 29 -11.87 -4.42 -2.69
N VAL A 30 -13.09 -4.93 -2.48
CA VAL A 30 -13.51 -5.68 -1.29
C VAL A 30 -14.21 -6.95 -1.77
N ASN A 31 -13.79 -8.11 -1.30
CA ASN A 31 -14.37 -9.40 -1.64
C ASN A 31 -14.59 -10.23 -0.38
N GLN A 32 -15.79 -10.77 -0.19
CA GLN A 32 -16.03 -11.74 0.88
C GLN A 32 -15.56 -13.13 0.45
N THR A 33 -14.80 -13.81 1.31
CA THR A 33 -14.25 -15.15 1.05
C THR A 33 -14.48 -16.06 2.24
N ALA A 34 -14.32 -17.38 2.05
CA ALA A 34 -14.37 -18.35 3.15
C ALA A 34 -13.29 -18.09 4.23
N LYS A 35 -12.22 -17.36 3.90
CA LYS A 35 -11.12 -17.02 4.82
C LYS A 35 -11.31 -15.68 5.54
N GLY A 36 -12.39 -14.95 5.24
CA GLY A 36 -12.67 -13.59 5.72
C GLY A 36 -12.91 -12.58 4.58
N THR A 37 -13.04 -11.31 4.91
CA THR A 37 -13.14 -10.20 3.95
C THR A 37 -11.76 -9.83 3.41
N GLN A 38 -11.52 -10.12 2.14
CA GLN A 38 -10.33 -9.72 1.43
C GLN A 38 -10.47 -8.27 0.94
N LEU A 39 -9.52 -7.42 1.32
CA LEU A 39 -9.41 -6.02 0.93
C LEU A 39 -8.13 -5.84 0.12
N THR A 40 -8.23 -5.25 -1.08
CA THR A 40 -7.05 -4.76 -1.81
C THR A 40 -6.98 -3.24 -1.66
N LEU A 41 -5.87 -2.73 -1.14
CA LEU A 41 -5.58 -1.31 -1.00
C LEU A 41 -4.54 -0.90 -2.05
N GLU A 42 -4.80 0.17 -2.80
CA GLU A 42 -3.74 0.87 -3.53
C GLU A 42 -3.15 1.92 -2.60
N VAL A 43 -1.89 1.74 -2.23
CA VAL A 43 -1.12 2.57 -1.30
C VAL A 43 0.02 3.25 -2.06
N MET A 44 0.14 4.56 -1.86
CA MET A 44 1.22 5.37 -2.39
C MET A 44 1.90 6.10 -1.24
N ILE A 45 3.20 5.91 -1.07
CA ILE A 45 4.01 6.58 -0.04
C ILE A 45 5.00 7.51 -0.73
N HIS A 46 5.08 8.77 -0.30
CA HIS A 46 6.06 9.73 -0.80
C HIS A 46 6.86 10.34 0.35
N VAL A 47 8.09 10.75 0.03
CA VAL A 47 8.77 11.81 0.77
C VAL A 47 8.03 13.12 0.51
N VAL A 48 7.72 13.87 1.57
CA VAL A 48 7.04 15.17 1.44
C VAL A 48 7.86 16.10 0.55
N GLY A 49 7.21 16.71 -0.45
CA GLY A 49 7.86 17.59 -1.43
C GLY A 49 8.36 16.88 -2.70
N ASN A 50 8.42 15.54 -2.73
CA ASN A 50 8.76 14.80 -3.94
C ASN A 50 7.52 14.52 -4.80
N GLU A 51 7.62 14.73 -6.12
CA GLU A 51 6.55 14.42 -7.05
C GLU A 51 6.36 12.92 -7.29
N ARG A 52 7.44 12.14 -7.25
CA ARG A 52 7.40 10.69 -7.49
C ARG A 52 7.24 9.93 -6.17
N PRO A 53 6.35 8.93 -6.08
CA PRO A 53 6.24 8.08 -4.90
C PRO A 53 7.50 7.28 -4.68
N SER A 54 7.85 7.09 -3.41
CA SER A 54 8.88 6.15 -2.98
C SER A 54 8.36 4.72 -2.96
N VAL A 55 7.06 4.51 -2.71
CA VAL A 55 6.42 3.19 -2.75
C VAL A 55 5.11 3.25 -3.51
N ILE A 56 4.92 2.29 -4.41
CA ILE A 56 3.64 1.96 -5.03
C ILE A 56 3.29 0.54 -4.64
N ASN A 57 2.19 0.35 -3.92
CA ASN A 57 1.78 -0.96 -3.43
C ASN A 57 0.29 -1.24 -3.67
N GLU A 58 -0.02 -2.41 -4.24
CA GLU A 58 -1.34 -3.02 -4.19
C GLU A 58 -1.35 -4.09 -3.10
N LEU A 59 -1.66 -3.66 -1.88
CA LEU A 59 -1.60 -4.48 -0.67
C LEU A 59 -2.89 -5.30 -0.51
N VAL A 60 -2.75 -6.61 -0.33
CA VAL A 60 -3.88 -7.51 -0.06
C VAL A 60 -3.92 -7.85 1.42
N ILE A 61 -5.07 -7.63 2.04
CA ILE A 61 -5.32 -7.89 3.46
C ILE A 61 -6.55 -8.78 3.60
N ILE A 62 -6.55 -9.68 4.57
CA ILE A 62 -7.74 -10.45 4.96
C ILE A 62 -8.16 -10.06 6.38
N TYR A 63 -9.40 -9.58 6.53
CA TYR A 63 -10.07 -9.38 7.81
C TYR A 63 -10.92 -10.61 8.16
N ARG A 64 -10.75 -11.16 9.37
CA ARG A 64 -11.53 -12.28 9.90
C ARG A 64 -12.40 -11.77 11.03
#